data_AF-J0DGJ4-F1
#
_entry.id   AF-J0DGJ4-F1
#
_cell.length_a   1.000
_cell.length_b   1.000
_cell.length_c   1.000
_cell.angle_alpha   90.00
_cell.angle_beta   90.00
_cell.angle_gamma   90.00
#
_symmetry.space_group_name_H-M   'P 1'
#
loop_
_entity.id
_entity.type
_entity.pdbx_description
1 polymer ?
#
loop_
_entity_poly.entity_id
_entity_poly.type
_entity_poly.pdbx_seq_one_letter_code
_entity_poly.pdbx_strand_id
1 'polypeptide(L)'
;MPGWGWAILVIAALTVFILGVVYALLHLRDALGKVSGTAGQVQSRISRMTENKGLEQRDMVPSFTKTIRENADAYSQAYAGIIERRRKRSRRHQDQWTAWADSTREDTDRLAQQLNISEND
;
A
#
# COMPACT_ATOMS: atom_id res chain seq x y z
N MET A 1 43.79 24.27 37.44
CA MET A 1 43.87 23.44 36.21
C MET A 1 42.57 23.61 35.45
N PRO A 2 42.59 24.13 34.21
CA PRO A 2 41.40 24.72 33.61
C PRO A 2 40.42 23.63 33.15
N GLY A 3 39.22 23.57 33.75
CA GLY A 3 38.14 22.61 33.46
C GLY A 3 37.42 22.81 32.10
N TRP A 4 38.07 23.44 31.13
CA TRP A 4 37.47 23.83 29.85
C TRP A 4 37.36 22.65 28.86
N GLY A 5 38.10 21.56 29.08
CA GLY A 5 38.02 20.35 28.24
C GLY A 5 36.64 19.70 28.25
N TRP A 6 35.92 19.76 29.37
CA TRP A 6 34.55 19.26 29.46
C TRP A 6 33.58 20.06 28.60
N ALA A 7 33.76 21.37 28.50
CA ALA A 7 32.90 22.22 27.68
C ALA A 7 33.01 21.83 26.19
N ILE A 8 34.23 21.59 25.71
CA ILE A 8 34.47 21.16 24.31
C ILE A 8 33.84 19.79 24.06
N LEU A 9 33.98 18.85 25.00
CA LEU A 9 33.43 17.51 24.87
C LEU A 9 31.89 17.51 24.82
N VAL A 10 31.26 18.31 25.68
CA VAL A 10 29.80 18.46 25.70
C VAL A 10 29.28 19.08 24.40
N ILE A 11 29.98 20.10 23.86
CA ILE A 11 29.61 20.72 22.58
C ILE A 11 29.73 19.70 21.43
N ALA A 12 30.82 18.93 21.38
CA ALA A 12 30.99 17.90 20.35
C ALA A 12 29.89 16.84 20.41
N ALA A 13 29.56 16.35 21.62
CA ALA A 13 28.50 15.38 21.82
C ALA A 13 27.12 15.91 21.41
N LEU A 14 26.80 17.16 21.78
CA LEU A 14 25.56 17.82 21.35
C LEU A 14 25.49 17.97 19.83
N THR A 15 26.60 18.29 19.19
CA THR A 15 26.65 18.49 17.73
C THR A 15 26.30 17.19 17.00
N VAL A 16 26.95 16.09 17.36
CA VAL A 16 26.68 14.75 16.78
C VAL A 16 25.25 14.30 17.10
N PHE A 17 24.75 14.57 18.30
CA PHE A 17 23.38 14.24 18.69
C PHE A 17 22.36 14.99 17.84
N ILE A 18 22.51 16.31 17.68
CA ILE A 18 21.61 17.13 16.87
C ILE A 18 21.62 16.67 15.40
N LEU A 19 22.81 16.41 14.83
CA LEU A 19 22.96 15.85 13.48
C LEU A 19 22.21 14.53 13.33
N GLY A 20 22.35 13.61 14.29
CA GLY A 20 21.66 12.33 14.30
C GLY A 20 20.14 12.46 14.38
N VAL A 21 19.64 13.35 15.25
CA VAL A 21 18.20 13.59 15.39
C VAL A 21 17.61 14.21 14.12
N VAL A 22 18.26 15.23 13.55
CA VAL A 22 17.80 15.86 12.30
C VAL A 22 17.76 14.84 11.16
N TYR A 23 18.82 14.04 11.02
CA TYR A 23 18.89 12.99 10.02
C TYR A 23 17.78 11.95 10.19
N ALA A 24 17.57 11.46 11.42
CA ALA A 24 16.52 10.49 11.73
C ALA A 24 15.13 11.05 11.43
N LEU A 25 14.86 12.33 11.78
CA LEU A 25 13.57 12.97 11.52
C LEU A 25 13.30 13.15 10.02
N LEU A 26 14.29 13.56 9.23
CA LEU A 26 14.15 13.67 7.77
C LEU A 26 13.83 12.30 7.15
N HIS A 27 14.58 11.26 7.53
CA HIS A 27 14.39 9.91 7.01
C HIS A 27 13.08 9.27 7.49
N LEU A 28 12.65 9.59 8.72
CA LEU A 28 11.38 9.14 9.27
C LEU A 28 10.20 9.75 8.52
N ARG A 29 10.28 11.00 8.06
CA ARG A 29 9.21 11.62 7.25
C ARG A 29 9.07 10.93 5.89
N ASP A 30 10.17 10.57 5.24
CA ASP A 30 10.16 9.85 3.97
C ASP A 30 9.60 8.42 4.11
N ALA A 31 9.87 7.77 5.25
CA ALA A 31 9.32 6.46 5.58
C ALA A 31 7.83 6.54 5.96
N LEU A 32 7.44 7.52 6.78
CA LEU A 32 6.05 7.71 7.23
C LEU A 32 5.12 8.12 6.09
N GLY A 33 5.61 8.91 5.12
CA GLY A 33 4.84 9.25 3.91
C GLY A 33 4.35 8.01 3.16
N LYS A 34 5.21 7.00 3.00
CA LYS A 34 4.89 5.73 2.34
C LYS A 34 3.99 4.82 3.19
N VAL A 35 4.14 4.83 4.52
CA VAL A 35 3.35 3.99 5.44
C VAL A 35 1.96 4.57 5.73
N SER A 36 1.77 5.89 5.62
CA SER A 36 0.48 6.56 5.88
C SER A 36 -0.67 6.03 4.99
N GLY A 37 -0.39 5.74 3.71
CA GLY A 37 -1.35 5.15 2.77
C GLY A 37 -1.74 3.71 3.12
N THR A 38 -0.90 2.99 3.85
CA THR A 38 -1.17 1.62 4.32
C THR A 38 -1.93 1.65 5.65
N ALA A 39 -1.62 2.58 6.55
CA ALA A 39 -2.28 2.74 7.86
C ALA A 39 -3.79 3.00 7.72
N GLY A 40 -4.22 3.86 6.80
CA GLY A 40 -5.65 4.11 6.53
C GLY A 40 -6.39 2.87 5.98
N GLN A 41 -5.72 2.04 5.18
CA GLN A 41 -6.29 0.78 4.69
C GLN A 41 -6.38 -0.29 5.77
N VAL A 42 -5.43 -0.31 6.72
CA VAL A 42 -5.46 -1.20 7.88
C VAL A 42 -6.56 -0.78 8.86
N GLN A 43 -6.66 0.51 9.20
CA GLN A 43 -7.70 1.05 10.08
C GLN A 43 -9.10 0.80 9.52
N SER A 44 -9.31 1.01 8.21
CA SER A 44 -10.59 0.75 7.57
C SER A 44 -10.94 -0.73 7.51
N ARG A 45 -9.96 -1.63 7.34
CA ARG A 45 -10.18 -3.08 7.44
C ARG A 45 -10.52 -3.52 8.87
N ILE A 46 -9.82 -3.01 9.88
CA ILE A 46 -10.09 -3.31 11.29
C ILE A 46 -11.48 -2.78 11.69
N SER A 47 -11.83 -1.58 11.25
CA SER A 47 -13.17 -1.00 11.50
C SER A 47 -14.28 -1.85 10.88
N ARG A 48 -14.10 -2.31 9.63
CA ARG A 48 -15.06 -3.22 8.96
C ARG A 48 -15.15 -4.61 9.60
N MET A 49 -14.07 -5.09 10.21
CA MET A 49 -14.10 -6.35 10.98
C MET A 49 -14.83 -6.18 12.31
N THR A 50 -14.64 -5.03 12.97
CA THR A 50 -15.29 -4.68 14.24
C THR A 50 -16.77 -4.35 14.06
N GLU A 51 -17.15 -3.78 12.92
CA GLU A 51 -18.55 -3.44 12.58
C GLU A 51 -19.38 -4.66 12.16
N ASN A 52 -18.79 -5.85 12.13
CA ASN A 52 -19.46 -7.09 11.74
C ASN A 52 -20.40 -7.61 12.86
N LYS A 53 -21.39 -6.79 13.24
CA LYS A 53 -22.59 -7.16 14.01
C LYS A 53 -23.55 -8.05 13.19
N GLY A 54 -23.23 -8.37 11.94
CA GLY A 54 -24.09 -9.12 11.03
C GLY A 54 -23.99 -10.65 11.13
N LEU A 55 -23.29 -11.22 12.12
CA LEU A 55 -23.29 -12.67 12.35
C LEU A 55 -24.60 -13.17 12.98
N GLU A 56 -25.40 -12.29 13.61
CA GLU A 56 -26.69 -12.66 14.18
C GLU A 56 -27.77 -12.96 13.14
N GLN A 57 -27.56 -12.55 11.88
CA GLN A 57 -28.54 -12.72 10.79
C GLN A 57 -28.07 -13.72 9.73
N ARG A 58 -27.17 -14.64 10.08
CA ARG A 58 -26.99 -15.85 9.27
C ARG A 58 -28.05 -16.84 9.67
N ASP A 59 -28.91 -17.15 8.72
CA ASP A 59 -29.89 -18.23 8.82
C ASP A 59 -29.21 -19.47 9.40
N MET A 60 -29.59 -19.84 10.63
CA MET A 60 -28.99 -20.93 11.40
C MET A 60 -29.38 -22.30 10.85
N VAL A 61 -30.26 -22.34 9.84
CA VAL A 61 -30.66 -23.57 9.16
C VAL A 61 -29.50 -24.07 8.28
N PRO A 62 -28.96 -25.27 8.55
CA PRO A 62 -27.85 -25.80 7.78
C PRO A 62 -28.20 -25.95 6.29
N SER A 63 -27.27 -25.66 5.40
CA SER A 63 -27.51 -25.71 3.94
C SER A 63 -28.00 -27.08 3.46
N PHE A 64 -27.63 -28.17 4.12
CA PHE A 64 -28.05 -29.53 3.75
C PHE A 64 -29.53 -29.84 4.04
N THR A 65 -30.23 -29.02 4.84
CA THR A 65 -31.68 -29.20 5.10
C THR A 65 -32.56 -28.40 4.15
N LYS A 66 -31.97 -27.54 3.31
CA LYS A 66 -32.67 -26.72 2.32
C LYS A 66 -32.77 -27.41 0.98
N THR A 67 -33.78 -27.08 0.20
CA THR A 67 -33.96 -27.68 -1.13
C THR A 67 -32.82 -27.28 -2.06
N ILE A 68 -32.53 -28.10 -3.07
CA ILE A 68 -31.44 -27.84 -4.03
C ILE A 68 -31.61 -26.47 -4.72
N ARG A 69 -32.86 -26.07 -5.00
CA ARG A 69 -33.18 -24.80 -5.65
C ARG A 69 -32.85 -23.59 -4.76
N GLU A 70 -33.26 -23.63 -3.49
CA GLU A 70 -32.97 -22.54 -2.53
C GLU A 70 -31.47 -22.38 -2.27
N ASN A 71 -30.73 -23.49 -2.21
CA ASN A 71 -29.28 -23.44 -2.12
C ASN A 71 -28.64 -22.88 -3.38
N ALA A 72 -29.08 -23.29 -4.57
CA ALA A 72 -28.54 -22.79 -5.84
C ALA A 72 -28.73 -21.26 -5.97
N ASP A 73 -29.89 -20.76 -5.59
CA ASP A 73 -30.19 -19.33 -5.59
C ASP A 73 -29.31 -18.57 -4.59
N ALA A 74 -29.16 -19.07 -3.37
CA ALA A 74 -28.26 -18.48 -2.37
C ALA A 74 -26.78 -18.52 -2.80
N TYR A 75 -26.33 -19.61 -3.42
CA TYR A 75 -24.98 -19.75 -3.98
C TYR A 75 -24.74 -18.75 -5.12
N SER A 76 -25.71 -18.58 -6.02
CA SER A 76 -25.59 -17.64 -7.15
C SER A 76 -25.45 -16.19 -6.68
N GLN A 77 -26.23 -15.79 -5.66
CA GLN A 77 -26.17 -14.47 -5.05
C GLN A 77 -24.84 -14.23 -4.33
N ALA A 78 -24.32 -15.23 -3.62
CA ALA A 78 -23.00 -15.15 -2.99
C ALA A 78 -21.86 -15.07 -4.03
N TYR A 79 -22.00 -15.75 -5.16
CA TYR A 79 -20.99 -15.79 -6.22
C TYR A 79 -20.82 -14.43 -6.94
N ALA A 80 -21.89 -13.64 -7.05
CA ALA A 80 -21.83 -12.30 -7.66
C ALA A 80 -20.80 -11.40 -6.95
N GLY A 81 -20.74 -11.46 -5.62
CA GLY A 81 -19.75 -10.70 -4.84
C GLY A 81 -18.31 -11.16 -5.04
N ILE A 82 -18.09 -12.44 -5.34
CA ILE A 82 -16.76 -13.00 -5.60
C ILE A 82 -16.26 -12.56 -6.98
N ILE A 83 -17.12 -12.59 -7.99
CA ILE A 83 -16.81 -12.15 -9.36
C ILE A 83 -16.41 -10.67 -9.36
N GLU A 84 -17.13 -9.83 -8.63
CA GLU A 84 -16.84 -8.39 -8.55
C GLU A 84 -15.48 -8.12 -7.89
N ARG A 85 -15.15 -8.83 -6.82
CA ARG A 85 -13.82 -8.75 -6.18
C ARG A 85 -12.70 -9.19 -7.12
N ARG A 86 -12.91 -10.26 -7.89
CA ARG A 86 -11.94 -10.77 -8.86
C ARG A 86 -11.71 -9.77 -10.00
N ARG A 87 -12.77 -9.15 -10.51
CA ARG A 87 -12.69 -8.08 -11.52
C ARG A 87 -11.91 -6.88 -10.99
N LYS A 88 -12.18 -6.43 -9.77
CA LYS A 88 -11.46 -5.32 -9.14
C LYS A 88 -9.98 -5.62 -8.96
N ARG A 89 -9.61 -6.86 -8.61
CA ARG A 89 -8.20 -7.30 -8.55
C ARG A 89 -7.55 -7.28 -9.92
N SER A 90 -8.23 -7.79 -10.95
CA SER A 90 -7.72 -7.80 -12.32
C SER A 90 -7.46 -6.40 -12.86
N ARG A 91 -8.36 -5.45 -12.60
CA ARG A 91 -8.20 -4.04 -13.00
C ARG A 91 -6.94 -3.41 -12.39
N ARG A 92 -6.71 -3.61 -11.08
CA ARG A 92 -5.50 -3.09 -10.41
C ARG A 92 -4.21 -3.60 -11.02
N HIS A 93 -4.18 -4.88 -11.42
CA HIS A 93 -3.03 -5.42 -12.11
C HIS A 93 -2.88 -4.76 -13.49
N GLN A 94 -3.96 -4.67 -14.28
CA GLN A 94 -3.93 -3.98 -15.57
C GLN A 94 -3.43 -2.53 -15.46
N ASP A 95 -3.92 -1.76 -14.48
CA ASP A 95 -3.49 -0.38 -14.25
C ASP A 95 -1.99 -0.27 -13.96
N GLN A 96 -1.43 -1.23 -13.19
CA GLN A 96 0.01 -1.30 -12.92
C GLN A 96 0.81 -1.67 -14.17
N TRP A 97 0.35 -2.65 -14.94
CA TRP A 97 0.98 -3.05 -16.20
C TRP A 97 0.99 -1.90 -17.20
N THR A 98 -0.10 -1.14 -17.31
CA THR A 98 -0.17 0.04 -18.18
C THR A 98 0.79 1.13 -17.73
N ALA A 99 0.89 1.38 -16.42
CA ALA A 99 1.81 2.38 -15.88
C ALA A 99 3.29 2.00 -16.15
N TRP A 100 3.65 0.72 -15.99
CA TRP A 100 4.99 0.25 -16.32
C TRP A 100 5.29 0.36 -17.81
N ALA A 101 4.35 -0.05 -18.66
CA ALA A 101 4.52 0.05 -20.11
C ALA A 101 4.74 1.50 -20.57
N ASP A 102 4.05 2.46 -19.95
CA ASP A 102 4.22 3.88 -20.26
C ASP A 102 5.60 4.40 -19.83
N SER A 103 6.03 4.09 -18.59
CA SER A 103 7.36 4.48 -18.12
C SER A 103 8.49 3.90 -18.97
N THR A 104 8.35 2.65 -19.41
CA THR A 104 9.36 2.02 -20.26
C THR A 104 9.45 2.70 -21.63
N ARG A 105 8.34 3.16 -22.20
CA ARG A 105 8.35 3.93 -23.46
C ARG A 105 9.05 5.27 -23.31
N GLU A 106 8.73 6.02 -22.26
CA GLU A 106 9.39 7.29 -21.98
C GLU A 106 10.92 7.12 -21.81
N ASP A 107 11.33 6.05 -21.12
CA ASP A 107 12.75 5.73 -20.94
C ASP A 107 13.42 5.34 -22.26
N THR A 108 12.75 4.56 -23.12
CA THR A 108 13.29 4.22 -24.45
C THR A 108 13.42 5.45 -25.35
N ASP A 109 12.45 6.36 -25.33
CA ASP A 109 12.47 7.58 -26.15
C ASP A 109 13.59 8.53 -25.70
N ARG A 110 13.79 8.65 -24.39
CA ARG A 110 14.92 9.40 -23.83
C ARG A 110 16.26 8.81 -24.23
N LEU A 111 16.40 7.48 -24.20
CA LEU A 111 17.62 6.81 -24.62
C LEU A 111 17.87 6.99 -26.13
N ALA A 112 16.83 6.88 -26.97
CA ALA A 112 16.94 7.14 -28.40
C ALA A 112 17.40 8.58 -28.69
N GLN A 113 16.86 9.56 -27.95
CA GLN A 113 17.24 10.95 -28.06
C GLN A 113 18.69 11.21 -27.60
N GLN A 114 19.14 10.58 -26.51
CA GLN A 114 20.53 10.67 -26.04
C GLN A 114 21.53 10.05 -27.01
N LEU A 115 21.15 8.96 -27.66
CA LEU A 115 21.98 8.25 -28.62
C LEU A 115 21.93 8.88 -30.03
N ASN A 116 21.20 10.00 -30.20
CA ASN A 116 20.96 10.67 -31.48
C ASN A 116 20.54 9.69 -32.58
N ILE A 117 19.78 8.66 -32.21
CA ILE A 117 19.14 7.76 -33.18
C ILE A 117 17.90 8.51 -33.67
N SER A 118 18.14 9.53 -34.49
CA SER A 118 17.10 10.03 -35.39
C SER A 118 16.82 8.89 -36.34
N GLU A 119 15.61 8.34 -36.26
CA GLU A 119 15.05 7.42 -37.24
C GLU A 119 15.28 8.05 -38.63
N ASN A 120 16.25 7.52 -39.35
CA ASN A 120 16.54 7.87 -40.72
C ASN A 120 16.13 6.60 -41.48
N ASP A 121 14.90 6.65 -41.98
CA ASP A 121 14.19 5.74 -42.90
C ASP A 121 14.15 4.23 -42.58
#